data_AF-A0A0A2HVN2-F1
#
_entry.id   AF-A0A0A2HVN2-F1
#
_cell.length_a   1.000
_cell.length_b   1.000
_cell.length_c   1.000
_cell.angle_alpha   90.00
_cell.angle_beta   90.00
_cell.angle_gamma   90.00
#
_symmetry.space_group_name_H-M   'P 1'
#
loop_
_entity.id
_entity.type
_entity.pdbx_description
1 polymer ?
#
loop_
_entity_poly.entity_id
_entity_poly.type
_entity_poly.pdbx_seq_one_letter_code
_entity_poly.pdbx_strand_id
1 'polypeptide(L)' 'MEKAVIVSGCRTAVGAFGGVLKDVAVVDLGALVLRETLVKAGLRPVAGADLAETVPGRLADRNQTELEEKYAG' A
#
# COMPACT_ATOMS: atom_id res chain seq x y z
N MET A 1 0.12 -6.28 26.53
CA MET A 1 -0.47 -5.22 25.68
C MET A 1 0.69 -4.54 24.99
N GLU A 2 0.86 -4.75 23.68
CA GLU A 2 1.90 -4.08 22.91
C GLU A 2 1.44 -2.66 22.54
N LYS A 3 2.37 -1.71 22.46
CA LYS A 3 2.06 -0.32 22.12
C LYS A 3 2.08 -0.14 20.60
N ALA A 4 0.94 0.18 20.02
CA ALA A 4 0.87 0.60 18.62
C ALA A 4 1.41 2.03 18.47
N VAL A 5 2.23 2.27 17.44
CA VAL A 5 2.81 3.58 17.12
C VAL A 5 2.71 3.86 15.62
N ILE A 6 2.67 5.13 15.23
CA ILE A 6 2.72 5.56 13.83
C ILE A 6 4.19 5.72 13.43
N VAL A 7 4.65 4.91 12.48
CA VAL A 7 6.05 4.88 12.04
C VAL A 7 6.34 5.90 10.93
N SER A 8 5.41 6.05 9.97
CA SER A 8 5.55 6.96 8.83
C SER A 8 4.17 7.35 8.28
N GLY A 9 4.16 8.38 7.43
CA GLY A 9 2.99 8.84 6.69
C GLY A 9 3.39 9.84 5.61
N CYS A 10 2.69 9.78 4.47
CA CYS A 10 2.74 10.77 3.42
C CYS A 10 1.35 10.98 2.80
N ARG A 11 1.24 12.01 1.95
CA ARG A 11 0.00 12.34 1.23
C ARG A 11 0.35 13.01 -0.10
N THR A 12 -0.57 12.95 -1.05
CA THR A 12 -0.52 13.80 -2.24
C THR A 12 -0.94 15.24 -1.92
N ALA A 13 -0.78 16.13 -2.90
CA ALA A 13 -1.50 17.40 -2.90
C ALA A 13 -3.01 17.16 -3.10
N VAL A 14 -3.82 18.05 -2.56
CA VAL A 14 -5.29 18.00 -2.76
C VAL A 14 -5.62 18.78 -4.03
N GLY A 15 -6.18 18.11 -5.03
CA GLY A 15 -6.66 18.72 -6.26
C GLY A 15 -8.04 19.36 -6.07
N ALA A 16 -8.26 20.51 -6.71
CA ALA A 16 -9.61 21.05 -6.87
C ALA A 16 -10.42 20.19 -7.86
N PHE A 17 -11.75 20.23 -7.76
CA PHE A 17 -12.64 19.57 -8.71
C PHE A 17 -12.38 20.08 -10.14
N GLY A 18 -12.18 19.15 -11.09
CA GLY A 18 -11.80 19.49 -12.47
C GLY A 18 -10.40 20.10 -12.63
N GLY A 19 -9.57 20.06 -11.58
CA GLY A 19 -8.22 20.62 -11.58
C GLY A 19 -7.14 19.68 -12.12
N VAL A 20 -5.91 19.89 -11.65
CA VAL A 20 -4.69 19.24 -12.19
C VAL A 20 -4.70 17.71 -12.06
N LEU A 21 -5.38 17.16 -11.06
CA LEU A 21 -5.43 15.71 -10.82
C LEU A 21 -6.63 15.01 -11.47
N LYS A 22 -7.44 15.71 -12.27
CA LYS A 22 -8.68 15.15 -12.83
C LYS A 22 -8.47 13.93 -13.74
N ASP A 23 -7.31 13.89 -14.41
CA ASP A 23 -6.97 12.85 -15.39
C ASP A 23 -6.13 11.72 -14.77
N VAL A 24 -5.82 11.81 -13.46
CA VAL A 24 -5.05 10.79 -12.75
C VAL A 24 -6.01 9.79 -12.10
N ALA A 25 -5.81 8.50 -12.35
CA ALA A 25 -6.66 7.47 -11.75
C ALA A 25 -6.47 7.45 -10.21
N VAL A 26 -7.56 7.23 -9.49
CA VAL A 26 -7.54 7.20 -8.02
C VAL A 26 -6.63 6.09 -7.48
N VAL A 27 -6.59 4.95 -8.17
CA VAL A 27 -5.71 3.83 -7.82
C VAL A 27 -4.23 4.21 -7.91
N ASP A 28 -3.84 5.06 -8.88
CA ASP A 28 -2.46 5.50 -9.04
C ASP A 28 -2.05 6.48 -7.93
N LEU A 29 -2.95 7.37 -7.52
CA LEU A 29 -2.72 8.26 -6.37
C LEU A 29 -2.54 7.46 -5.07
N GLY A 30 -3.34 6.41 -4.89
CA GLY A 30 -3.23 5.48 -3.75
C GLY A 30 -1.92 4.70 -3.77
N ALA A 31 -1.59 4.11 -4.92
CA ALA A 31 -0.33 3.37 -5.11
C ALA A 31 0.89 4.25 -4.85
N LEU A 32 0.86 5.50 -5.32
CA LEU A 32 1.92 6.49 -5.10
C LEU A 32 2.16 6.72 -3.60
N VAL A 33 1.12 7.01 -2.82
CA VAL A 33 1.30 7.30 -1.38
C VAL A 33 1.72 6.05 -0.59
N LEU A 34 1.26 4.86 -0.97
CA LEU A 34 1.70 3.61 -0.33
C LEU A 34 3.20 3.40 -0.57
N ARG A 35 3.64 3.49 -1.82
CA ARG A 35 5.05 3.37 -2.20
C ARG A 35 5.92 4.40 -1.49
N GLU A 36 5.56 5.68 -1.54
CA GLU A 36 6.37 6.75 -0.93
C GLU A 36 6.42 6.65 0.59
N THR A 37 5.34 6.18 1.24
CA THR A 37 5.35 5.96 2.70
C THR A 37 6.38 4.90 3.09
N LEU A 38 6.46 3.79 2.33
CA LEU A 38 7.41 2.71 2.56
C LEU A 38 8.85 3.16 2.27
N VAL A 39 9.08 3.85 1.15
CA VAL A 39 10.40 4.41 0.81
C VAL A 39 10.89 5.36 1.91
N LYS A 40 10.03 6.26 2.38
CA LYS A 40 10.34 7.19 3.47
C LYS A 40 10.63 6.49 4.80
N ALA A 41 10.00 5.33 5.04
CA ALA A 41 10.28 4.49 6.20
C ALA A 41 11.51 3.58 6.02
N GLY A 42 12.13 3.56 4.83
CA GLY A 42 13.24 2.64 4.50
C GLY A 42 12.81 1.17 4.37
N LEU A 43 11.54 0.91 4.07
CA LEU A 43 10.96 -0.42 3.97
C LEU A 43 10.77 -0.85 2.51
N ARG A 44 10.94 -2.15 2.25
CA ARG A 44 10.63 -2.76 0.95
C ARG A 44 9.22 -3.38 0.97
N PRO A 45 8.43 -3.25 -0.11
CA PRO A 45 7.11 -3.87 -0.23
C PRO A 45 7.24 -5.36 -0.55
N VAL A 46 7.81 -6.13 0.38
CA VAL A 46 7.96 -7.59 0.27
C VAL A 46 7.20 -8.26 1.41
N ALA A 47 6.68 -9.46 1.15
CA ALA A 47 6.08 -10.27 2.19
C ALA A 47 7.07 -10.49 3.34
N GLY A 48 6.64 -10.15 4.56
CA GLY A 48 7.38 -10.44 5.78
C GLY A 48 7.34 -11.93 6.12
N ALA A 49 8.23 -12.37 6.99
CA ALA A 49 8.23 -13.75 7.49
C ALA A 49 6.94 -14.10 8.28
N ASP A 50 6.26 -13.07 8.79
CA ASP A 50 5.02 -13.13 9.56
C ASP A 50 3.76 -13.17 8.68
N LEU A 51 3.87 -13.18 7.35
CA LEU A 51 2.70 -13.16 6.46
C LEU A 51 1.71 -14.31 6.77
N ALA A 52 2.21 -15.49 7.12
CA ALA A 52 1.36 -16.63 7.48
C ALA A 52 0.50 -16.38 8.74
N GLU A 53 0.95 -15.49 9.62
CA GLU A 53 0.26 -15.13 10.87
C GLU A 53 -0.62 -13.88 10.71
N THR A 54 -0.28 -12.99 9.77
CA THR A 54 -0.93 -11.69 9.59
C THR A 54 -1.86 -11.60 8.38
N VAL A 55 -1.92 -12.63 7.53
CA VAL A 55 -2.83 -12.68 6.38
C VAL A 55 -4.31 -12.63 6.85
N PRO A 56 -5.17 -11.83 6.20
CA PRO A 56 -6.60 -11.84 6.51
C PRO A 56 -7.20 -13.24 6.31
N GLY A 57 -7.97 -13.75 7.27
CA GLY A 57 -8.49 -15.12 7.23
C GLY A 57 -9.29 -15.49 5.98
N ARG A 58 -9.95 -14.53 5.31
CA ARG A 58 -10.64 -14.76 4.02
C ARG A 58 -9.69 -15.03 2.84
N LEU A 59 -8.41 -14.73 3.00
CA LEU A 59 -7.36 -14.88 2.01
C LEU A 59 -6.33 -15.95 2.41
N ALA A 60 -6.43 -16.54 3.61
CA ALA A 60 -5.45 -17.49 4.13
C ALA A 60 -5.31 -18.76 3.27
N ASP A 61 -6.40 -19.20 2.62
CA ASP A 61 -6.42 -20.39 1.76
C ASP A 61 -5.95 -20.10 0.32
N ARG A 62 -5.64 -18.84 0.01
CA ARG A 62 -5.27 -18.39 -1.33
C ARG A 62 -3.78 -18.06 -1.33
N ASN A 63 -3.09 -18.51 -2.38
CA ASN A 63 -1.75 -18.00 -2.72
C ASN A 63 -1.87 -16.55 -3.22
N GLN A 64 -0.87 -16.06 -3.95
CA GLN A 64 -0.96 -14.74 -4.58
C GLN A 64 -2.23 -14.61 -5.43
N THR A 65 -2.89 -13.48 -5.29
CA THR A 65 -4.02 -13.09 -6.12
C THR A 65 -3.55 -12.68 -7.51
N GLU A 66 -4.44 -12.72 -8.51
CA GLU A 66 -4.14 -12.28 -9.88
C GLU A 66 -3.58 -10.84 -9.92
N LEU A 67 -4.03 -10.00 -8.99
CA LEU A 67 -3.56 -8.63 -8.87
C LEU A 67 -2.14 -8.56 -8.31
N GLU A 68 -1.82 -9.37 -7.29
CA GLU A 68 -0.47 -9.46 -6.75
C GLU A 68 0.51 -10.00 -7.78
N GLU A 69 0.14 -11.05 -8.52
CA GLU A 69 0.97 -11.60 -9.60
C GLU A 69 1.27 -10.55 -10.68
N LYS A 70 0.24 -9.77 -11.07
CA LYS A 70 0.38 -8.71 -12.07
C LYS A 70 1.35 -7.59 -11.64
N TYR A 71 1.49 -7.35 -10.34
CA TYR A 71 2.26 -6.23 -9.77
C TYR A 71 3.43 -6.67 -8.87
N ALA A 72 3.84 -7.95 -8.91
CA ALA A 72 4.90 -8.51 -8.04
C ALA A 72 6.34 -8.06 -8.38
N GLY A 73 6.52 -7.16 -9.36
CA GLY A 73 7.81 -6.70 -9.88
C GLY A 73 8.24 -5.33 -9.38
#